data_AF-A0A972XDF4-F1
#
_entry.id   AF-A0A972XDF4-F1
#
_cell.length_a   1.000
_cell.length_b   1.000
_cell.length_c   1.000
_cell.angle_alpha   90.00
_cell.angle_beta   90.00
_cell.angle_gamma   90.00
#
_symmetry.space_group_name_H-M   'P 1'
#
loop_
_entity.id
_entity.type
_entity.pdbx_description
1 polymer ?
#
loop_
_entity_poly.entity_id
_entity_poly.type
_entity_poly.pdbx_seq_one_letter_code
_entity_poly.pdbx_strand_id
1 'polypeptide(L)' 'MTEQQEYRVMKVRGVVELREYPPWVVADVVGSGSTEQAGSAAFRPLFEYISGANRGAEPLAMTAPVIQEAAGAG' A
#
# COMPACT_ATOMS: atom_id res chain seq x y z
N MET A 1 2.97 -15.23 -8.23
CA MET A 1 3.97 -14.48 -7.44
C MET A 1 3.52 -13.04 -7.44
N THR A 2 3.39 -12.41 -6.28
CA THR A 2 2.89 -11.03 -6.15
C THR A 2 4.03 -10.07 -6.40
N GLU A 3 3.83 -9.07 -7.26
CA GLU A 3 4.82 -8.02 -7.48
C GLU A 3 5.09 -7.29 -6.16
N GLN A 4 6.36 -6.96 -5.91
CA GLN A 4 6.78 -6.26 -4.70
C GLN A 4 7.28 -4.87 -5.04
N GLN A 5 6.94 -3.91 -4.19
CA GLN A 5 7.43 -2.54 -4.35
C GLN A 5 8.96 -2.53 -4.38
N GLU A 6 9.52 -1.93 -5.44
CA GLU A 6 10.97 -1.82 -5.60
C GLU A 6 11.57 -0.87 -4.57
N TYR A 7 12.72 -1.24 -4.03
CA TYR A 7 13.51 -0.39 -3.16
C TYR A 7 15.01 -0.69 -3.27
N ARG A 8 15.81 0.29 -2.87
CA ARG A 8 17.25 0.15 -2.69
C ARG A 8 17.60 0.21 -1.21
N VAL A 9 18.33 -0.78 -0.72
CA VAL A 9 18.88 -0.71 0.65
C VAL A 9 20.08 0.22 0.64
N MET A 10 19.96 1.35 1.34
CA MET A 10 21.00 2.36 1.44
C MET A 10 21.97 2.08 2.59
N LYS A 11 21.46 1.50 3.69
CA LYS A 11 22.28 1.16 4.86
C LYS A 11 21.62 0.06 5.68
N VAL A 12 22.44 -0.80 6.29
CA VAL A 12 22.01 -1.78 7.30
C VAL A 12 22.65 -1.42 8.64
N ARG A 13 21.85 -1.45 9.72
CA ARG A 13 22.31 -1.24 11.10
C ARG A 13 21.69 -2.31 12.01
N GLY A 14 22.42 -3.40 12.23
CA GLY A 14 21.92 -4.54 13.00
C GLY A 14 20.67 -5.12 12.33
N VAL A 15 19.52 -5.03 13.00
CA VAL A 15 18.21 -5.55 12.54
C VAL A 15 17.40 -4.54 11.73
N VAL A 16 17.94 -3.36 11.46
CA VAL A 16 17.24 -2.26 10.77
C VAL A 16 17.87 -1.98 9.42
N GLU A 17 17.03 -1.80 8.41
CA GLU A 17 17.42 -1.35 7.07
C GLU A 17 16.91 0.06 6.80
N LEU A 18 17.76 0.89 6.22
CA LEU A 18 17.37 2.15 5.58
C LEU A 18 17.12 1.86 4.09
N ARG A 19 15.86 2.03 3.66
CA ARG A 19 15.42 1.77 2.29
C ARG A 19 15.06 3.08 1.60
N GLU A 20 15.57 3.26 0.40
CA GLU A 20 15.16 4.31 -0.53
C GLU A 20 14.21 3.71 -1.55
N TYR A 21 13.07 4.35 -1.74
CA TYR A 21 12.07 3.92 -2.70
C TYR A 21 12.00 4.98 -3.83
N PRO A 22 12.04 4.58 -5.13
CA PRO A 22 11.93 5.50 -6.27
C PRO A 22 10.54 6.14 -6.34
N PRO A 23 10.23 7.17 -7.14
CA PRO A 23 8.84 7.65 -7.25
C PRO A 23 7.88 6.54 -7.69
N TRP A 24 6.74 6.40 -7.01
CA TRP A 24 5.69 5.43 -7.32
C TRP A 24 4.29 6.06 -7.25
N VAL A 25 3.30 5.36 -7.81
CA VAL A 25 1.89 5.74 -7.73
C VAL A 25 1.19 4.79 -6.77
N VAL A 26 0.34 5.34 -5.90
CA VAL A 26 -0.54 4.56 -5.02
C VAL A 26 -1.99 4.90 -5.29
N ALA A 27 -2.87 3.93 -5.06
CA ALA A 27 -4.26 4.18 -4.77
C ALA A 27 -4.45 4.02 -3.25
N ASP A 28 -5.00 5.02 -2.59
CA ASP A 28 -5.22 5.05 -1.16
C ASP A 28 -6.69 5.27 -0.80
N VAL A 29 -7.04 4.89 0.43
CA VAL A 29 -8.36 5.12 1.00
C VAL A 29 -8.16 5.64 2.41
N VAL A 30 -8.73 6.80 2.69
CA VAL A 30 -8.70 7.40 4.02
C VAL A 30 -9.87 6.85 4.83
N GLY A 31 -9.56 6.02 5.83
CA GLY A 31 -10.51 5.50 6.80
C GLY A 31 -10.47 6.27 8.12
N SER A 32 -11.53 6.13 8.93
CA SER A 32 -11.60 6.64 10.29
C SER A 32 -11.78 5.51 11.31
N GLY A 33 -11.33 5.72 12.55
CA GLY A 33 -11.36 4.72 13.63
C GLY A 33 -9.98 4.31 14.11
N SER A 34 -9.89 3.20 14.86
CA SER A 34 -8.60 2.63 15.24
C SER A 34 -7.85 2.10 14.01
N THR A 35 -6.53 1.94 14.09
CA THR A 35 -5.70 1.42 12.99
C THR A 35 -6.25 0.11 12.41
N GLU A 36 -6.66 -0.82 13.26
CA GLU A 36 -7.18 -2.13 12.86
C GLU A 36 -8.54 -2.02 12.16
N GLN A 37 -9.44 -1.19 12.70
CA GLN A 37 -10.78 -0.98 12.17
C GLN A 37 -10.72 -0.23 10.84
N ALA A 38 -9.98 0.88 10.80
CA ALA A 38 -9.78 1.68 9.62
C ALA A 38 -9.09 0.87 8.52
N GLY A 39 -8.04 0.12 8.86
CA GLY A 39 -7.31 -0.72 7.92
C GLY A 39 -8.17 -1.80 7.27
N SER A 40 -8.96 -2.53 8.06
CA SER A 40 -9.86 -3.57 7.54
C SER A 40 -10.97 -2.98 6.67
N ALA A 41 -11.55 -1.86 7.10
CA ALA A 41 -12.63 -1.19 6.37
C ALA A 41 -12.12 -0.55 5.06
N ALA A 42 -10.93 0.05 5.08
CA ALA A 42 -10.32 0.72 3.94
C ALA A 42 -9.75 -0.27 2.90
N PHE A 43 -9.39 -1.48 3.30
CA PHE A 43 -8.85 -2.46 2.35
C PHE A 43 -9.91 -2.97 1.36
N ARG A 44 -11.18 -3.12 1.78
CA ARG A 44 -12.23 -3.61 0.89
C ARG A 44 -12.42 -2.78 -0.39
N PRO A 45 -12.58 -1.44 -0.32
CA PRO A 45 -12.69 -0.62 -1.54
C PRO A 45 -11.42 -0.65 -2.41
N LEU A 46 -10.22 -0.75 -1.82
CA LEU A 46 -8.99 -0.95 -2.58
C LEU A 46 -9.01 -2.28 -3.35
N PHE A 47 -9.44 -3.36 -2.69
CA PHE A 47 -9.54 -4.67 -3.33
C PHE A 47 -10.58 -4.70 -4.46
N GLU A 48 -11.73 -4.04 -4.28
CA GLU A 48 -12.73 -3.89 -5.34
C GLU A 48 -12.16 -3.14 -6.55
N TYR A 49 -11.45 -2.03 -6.33
CA TYR A 49 -10.78 -1.26 -7.39
C TYR A 49 -9.77 -2.12 -8.16
N ILE A 50 -8.92 -2.87 -7.44
CA ILE A 50 -7.94 -3.79 -8.03
C ILE A 50 -8.63 -4.93 -8.80
N SER A 51 -9.79 -5.38 -8.33
CA SER A 51 -10.55 -6.47 -8.99
C SER A 51 -11.33 -6.03 -10.23
N GLY A 52 -11.26 -4.75 -10.61
CA GLY A 52 -11.92 -4.22 -11.80
C GLY A 52 -13.08 -3.27 -11.53
N ALA A 53 -13.37 -2.91 -10.28
CA ALA A 53 -14.31 -1.82 -9.96
C ALA A 53 -13.66 -0.43 -10.15
N ASN A 54 -13.05 -0.24 -11.31
CA ASN A 54 -12.42 1.00 -11.75
C ASN A 54 -13.03 1.44 -13.08
N ARG A 55 -12.71 2.66 -13.52
CA ARG A 55 -13.30 3.24 -14.74
C ARG A 55 -13.04 2.40 -16.01
N GLY A 56 -11.94 1.66 -16.06
CA GLY A 56 -11.60 0.78 -17.17
C GLY A 56 -12.32 -0.56 -17.16
N ALA A 57 -12.95 -0.94 -16.05
CA ALA A 57 -13.50 -2.28 -15.83
C ALA A 57 -12.47 -3.41 -16.01
N GLU A 58 -11.19 -3.12 -15.74
CA GLU A 58 -10.08 -4.05 -15.93
C GLU A 58 -9.41 -4.38 -14.60
N PRO A 59 -9.12 -5.66 -14.30
CA PRO A 59 -8.41 -6.03 -13.09
C PRO A 59 -6.94 -5.59 -13.16
N LEU A 60 -6.42 -5.15 -12.01
CA LEU A 60 -5.01 -4.85 -11.79
C LEU A 60 -4.37 -6.04 -11.06
N ALA A 61 -3.08 -6.28 -11.30
CA ALA A 61 -2.35 -7.28 -10.53
C ALA A 61 -2.23 -6.84 -9.07
N MET A 62 -2.48 -7.76 -8.13
CA MET A 62 -2.20 -7.53 -6.72
C MET A 62 -0.69 -7.30 -6.51
N THR A 63 -0.35 -6.37 -5.62
CA THR A 63 1.02 -6.06 -5.19
C THR A 63 1.19 -6.27 -3.69
N ALA A 64 2.44 -6.31 -3.24
CA ALA A 64 2.80 -6.41 -1.83
C ALA A 64 3.95 -5.46 -1.47
N PRO A 65 4.04 -4.99 -0.21
CA PRO A 65 3.03 -5.09 0.84
C PRO A 65 1.87 -4.09 0.63
N VAL A 66 0.77 -4.28 1.36
CA VAL A 66 -0.23 -3.21 1.56
C VAL A 66 0.23 -2.36 2.75
N ILE A 67 0.27 -1.03 2.58
CA ILE A 67 0.77 -0.09 3.58
C ILE A 67 -0.42 0.60 4.26
N GLN A 68 -0.32 0.82 5.57
CA GLN A 68 -1.26 1.62 6.35
C GLN A 68 -0.49 2.74 7.04
N GLU A 69 -1.07 3.94 7.04
CA GLU A 69 -0.48 5.13 7.65
C GLU A 69 -1.54 5.91 8.42
N ALA A 70 -1.15 6.48 9.56
CA ALA A 70 -2.02 7.39 10.30
C ALA A 70 -2.11 8.73 9.56
N ALA A 71 -3.34 9.24 9.37
CA ALA A 71 -3.54 10.51 8.68
C ALA A 71 -2.80 11.65 9.40
N GLY A 72 -1.85 12.29 8.68
CA GLY A 72 -1.07 13.44 9.17
C GLY A 72 0.39 13.15 9.55
N ALA A 73 0.93 11.97 9.26
CA ALA A 73 2.33 11.62 9.50
C ALA A 73 3.28 11.88 8.31
N GLY A 74 2.77 12.42 7.19
CA GLY A 74 3.51 12.72 5.96
C GLY A 74 4.11 14.12 5.90
#